data_AF-A0A923M2S7-F1
#
_entry.id   AF-A0A923M2S7-F1
#
_cell.length_a   1.000
_cell.length_b   1.000
_cell.length_c   1.000
_cell.angle_alpha   90.00
_cell.angle_beta   90.00
_cell.angle_gamma   90.00
#
_symmetry.space_group_name_H-M   'P 1'
#
loop_
_entity.id
_entity.type
_entity.pdbx_description
1 polymer ?
#
loop_
_entity_poly.entity_id
_entity_poly.type
_entity_poly.pdbx_seq_one_letter_code
_entity_poly.pdbx_strand_id
1 'polypeptide(L)'
;MAKTCIRCGYERRATDTTPDYACPSCGVVYAKAEAAHAEQEAHRARIAAMAAIAAAKSAGPGTPAETSASQAGSEIPGNARAEALIRQMAAQRAETSRAPAAYRGMALVALVAFSVGFASAAGMYSAAGKLRKPAASAAAPQAADCAK
;
A
#
# COMPACT_ATOMS: atom_id res chain seq x y z
N MET A 1 23.18 24.39 12.40
CA MET A 1 22.93 22.93 12.39
C MET A 1 23.46 22.41 11.06
N ALA A 2 24.31 21.38 11.06
CA ALA A 2 24.79 20.79 9.82
C ALA A 2 23.62 20.14 9.07
N LYS A 3 23.46 20.40 7.76
CA LYS A 3 22.47 19.69 6.95
C LYS A 3 22.96 18.26 6.73
N THR A 4 22.15 17.29 7.10
CA THR A 4 22.39 15.87 6.79
C THR A 4 21.81 15.56 5.42
N CYS A 5 22.59 14.90 4.57
CA CYS A 5 22.11 14.51 3.25
C CYS A 5 21.03 13.42 3.35
N ILE A 6 19.81 13.69 2.84
CA ILE A 6 18.69 12.75 2.84
C ILE A 6 19.01 11.48 2.02
N ARG A 7 19.91 11.59 1.04
CA ARG A 7 20.26 10.48 0.14
C ARG A 7 21.29 9.51 0.71
N CYS A 8 22.35 10.02 1.35
CA CYS A 8 23.47 9.19 1.83
C CYS A 8 23.74 9.30 3.33
N GLY A 9 23.05 10.17 4.06
CA GLY A 9 23.25 10.37 5.49
C GLY A 9 24.51 11.17 5.87
N TYR A 10 25.29 11.66 4.90
CA TYR A 10 26.50 12.43 5.19
C TYR A 10 26.17 13.74 5.93
N GLU A 11 26.87 13.98 7.03
CA GLU A 11 26.80 15.22 7.81
C GLU A 11 27.92 16.18 7.38
N ARG A 12 27.51 17.37 6.94
CA ARG A 12 28.45 18.33 6.33
C ARG A 12 29.39 18.95 7.36
N ARG A 13 30.68 19.01 7.04
CA ARG A 13 31.72 19.61 7.88
C ARG A 13 32.11 20.98 7.36
N ALA A 14 32.58 21.86 8.25
CA ALA A 14 33.04 23.19 7.86
C ALA A 14 34.30 23.18 6.96
N THR A 15 35.00 22.05 6.90
CA THR A 15 36.20 21.85 6.07
C THR A 15 35.89 21.38 4.66
N ASP A 16 34.61 21.13 4.31
CA ASP A 16 34.23 20.67 2.98
C ASP A 16 34.37 21.80 1.94
N THR A 17 35.06 21.51 0.84
CA THR A 17 35.32 22.47 -0.25
C THR A 17 34.19 22.56 -1.28
N THR A 18 33.22 21.65 -1.21
CA THR A 18 32.10 21.56 -2.15
C THR A 18 31.08 22.67 -1.85
N PRO A 19 30.44 23.29 -2.85
CA PRO A 19 29.48 24.37 -2.61
C PRO A 19 28.26 23.95 -1.78
N ASP A 20 27.66 24.91 -1.07
CA ASP A 20 26.60 24.68 -0.06
C ASP A 20 25.34 24.00 -0.61
N TYR A 21 25.10 24.07 -1.92
CA TYR A 21 23.93 23.48 -2.56
C TYR A 21 24.10 21.98 -2.88
N ALA A 22 25.32 21.43 -2.79
CA ALA A 22 25.63 20.06 -3.17
C ALA A 22 26.29 19.26 -2.03
N CYS A 23 25.93 17.98 -1.93
CA CYS A 23 26.55 17.08 -0.96
C CYS A 23 27.97 16.67 -1.44
N PRO A 24 29.02 16.81 -0.62
CA PRO A 24 30.40 16.41 -0.98
C PRO A 24 30.55 14.91 -1.18
N SER A 25 29.77 14.10 -0.45
CA SER A 25 29.88 12.63 -0.48
C SER A 25 29.22 11.98 -1.70
N CYS A 26 28.05 12.47 -2.12
CA CYS A 26 27.27 11.85 -3.21
C CYS A 26 26.97 12.78 -4.38
N GLY A 27 27.36 14.06 -4.32
CA GLY A 27 27.15 15.06 -5.37
C GLY A 27 25.69 15.49 -5.58
N VAL A 28 24.74 15.02 -4.76
CA VAL A 28 23.33 15.39 -4.93
C VAL A 28 23.09 16.85 -4.57
N VAL A 29 22.29 17.54 -5.37
CA VAL A 29 21.83 18.90 -5.08
C VAL A 29 20.66 18.81 -4.11
N TYR A 30 20.75 19.50 -2.97
CA TYR A 30 19.73 19.42 -1.90
C TYR A 30 18.33 19.75 -2.40
N ALA A 31 18.17 20.79 -3.23
CA ALA A 31 16.88 21.17 -3.79
C ALA A 31 16.22 20.03 -4.60
N LYS A 32 17.02 19.23 -5.33
CA LYS A 32 16.51 18.08 -6.09
C LYS A 32 16.16 16.91 -5.17
N ALA A 33 16.97 16.68 -4.14
CA ALA A 33 16.73 15.61 -3.18
C ALA A 33 15.46 15.88 -2.35
N GLU A 34 15.25 17.12 -1.91
CA GLU A 34 14.06 17.54 -1.18
C GLU A 34 12.80 17.42 -2.05
N ALA A 35 12.86 17.86 -3.32
CA ALA A 35 11.74 17.71 -4.26
C ALA A 35 11.37 16.24 -4.51
N ALA A 36 12.37 15.38 -4.74
CA ALA A 36 12.14 13.94 -4.95
C ALA A 36 11.56 13.27 -3.70
N HIS A 37 12.01 13.65 -2.50
CA HIS A 37 11.48 13.12 -1.25
C HIS A 37 10.01 13.51 -1.06
N ALA A 38 9.67 14.79 -1.28
CA ALA A 38 8.30 15.29 -1.18
C ALA A 38 7.37 14.59 -2.18
N GLU A 39 7.82 14.36 -3.42
CA GLU A 39 7.04 13.60 -4.41
C GLU A 39 6.82 12.14 -3.97
N GLN A 40 7.84 11.52 -3.41
CA GLN A 40 7.75 10.14 -2.92
C GLN A 40 6.79 10.02 -1.73
N GLU A 41 6.80 10.97 -0.80
CA GLU A 41 5.85 11.05 0.31
C GLU A 41 4.42 11.27 -0.19
N ALA A 42 4.22 12.19 -1.14
CA ALA A 42 2.92 12.43 -1.76
C ALA A 42 2.40 11.17 -2.48
N HIS A 43 3.27 10.44 -3.18
CA HIS A 43 2.92 9.18 -3.82
C HIS A 43 2.51 8.10 -2.81
N ARG A 44 3.29 7.94 -1.72
CA ARG A 44 2.96 7.02 -0.62
C ARG A 44 1.64 7.39 0.04
N ALA A 45 1.39 8.67 0.28
CA ALA A 45 0.13 9.16 0.83
C ALA A 45 -1.07 8.86 -0.08
N ARG A 46 -0.91 9.02 -1.41
CA ARG A 46 -1.95 8.64 -2.38
C ARG A 46 -2.24 7.14 -2.36
N ILE A 47 -1.21 6.30 -2.35
CA ILE A 47 -1.38 4.85 -2.26
C ILE A 47 -2.09 4.48 -0.95
N ALA A 48 -1.67 5.06 0.18
CA ALA A 48 -2.30 4.83 1.48
C ALA A 48 -3.78 5.26 1.49
N ALA A 49 -4.11 6.40 0.88
CA ALA A 49 -5.48 6.87 0.74
C ALA A 49 -6.33 5.92 -0.13
N MET A 50 -5.79 5.45 -1.27
CA MET A 50 -6.46 4.46 -2.12
C MET A 50 -6.68 3.14 -1.38
N ALA A 51 -5.69 2.68 -0.61
CA ALA A 51 -5.79 1.48 0.21
C ALA A 51 -6.85 1.63 1.32
N ALA A 52 -6.94 2.80 1.96
CA ALA A 52 -7.96 3.09 2.95
C ALA A 52 -9.38 3.06 2.36
N ILE A 53 -9.57 3.63 1.16
CA ILE A 53 -10.86 3.57 0.44
C ILE A 53 -11.20 2.12 0.07
N ALA A 54 -10.22 1.34 -0.42
CA ALA A 54 -10.43 -0.07 -0.74
C ALA A 54 -10.81 -0.89 0.50
N ALA A 55 -10.14 -0.66 1.63
CA ALA A 55 -10.44 -1.30 2.90
C ALA A 55 -11.86 -0.97 3.39
N ALA A 56 -12.26 0.31 3.31
CA ALA A 56 -13.60 0.76 3.65
C ALA A 56 -14.66 0.10 2.75
N LYS A 57 -14.39 -0.09 1.46
CA LYS A 57 -15.31 -0.76 0.54
C LYS A 57 -15.42 -2.27 0.84
N SER A 58 -14.33 -2.92 1.25
CA SER A 58 -14.36 -4.35 1.61
C SER A 58 -14.99 -4.65 2.97
N ALA A 59 -15.08 -3.65 3.87
CA ALA A 59 -15.74 -3.82 5.16
C ALA A 59 -17.27 -4.03 5.05
N GLY A 60 -17.84 -3.85 3.86
CA GLY A 60 -19.27 -3.90 3.61
C GLY A 60 -20.01 -2.75 4.30
N PRO A 61 -21.25 -2.44 3.89
CA PRO A 61 -22.13 -1.57 4.66
C PRO A 61 -22.63 -2.34 5.89
N GLY A 62 -21.73 -2.64 6.82
CA GLY A 62 -22.09 -3.10 8.16
C GLY A 62 -22.86 -1.98 8.84
N THR A 63 -24.16 -2.19 9.03
CA THR A 63 -25.08 -1.31 9.74
C THR A 63 -24.48 -0.78 11.04
N PRO A 64 -24.32 0.55 11.22
CA PRO A 64 -24.00 1.12 12.52
C PRO A 64 -25.25 1.08 13.41
N ALA A 65 -25.69 -0.10 13.83
CA ALA A 65 -26.86 -0.26 14.68
C ALA A 65 -26.84 -1.59 15.43
N GLU A 66 -25.95 -1.72 16.41
CA GLU A 66 -26.19 -2.35 17.73
C GLU A 66 -24.87 -2.57 18.48
N THR A 67 -24.21 -1.47 18.84
CA THR A 67 -23.25 -1.50 19.97
C THR A 67 -23.49 -0.29 20.86
N SER A 68 -24.74 -0.12 21.28
CA SER A 68 -25.15 0.90 22.24
C SER A 68 -26.21 0.33 23.18
N ALA A 69 -25.89 -0.79 23.83
CA ALA A 69 -26.69 -1.30 24.97
C ALA A 69 -25.94 -2.28 25.89
N SER A 70 -24.59 -2.31 25.90
CA SER A 70 -23.86 -3.11 26.89
C SER A 70 -22.54 -2.46 27.31
N GLN A 71 -22.64 -1.20 27.71
CA GLN A 71 -21.66 -0.52 28.57
C GLN A 71 -22.40 -0.02 29.80
N ALA A 72 -22.98 -0.95 30.55
CA ALA A 72 -23.38 -0.72 31.92
C ALA A 72 -22.86 -1.89 32.75
N GLY A 73 -21.77 -1.64 33.48
CA GLY A 73 -21.34 -2.47 34.60
C GLY A 73 -20.69 -3.81 34.23
N SER A 74 -19.37 -3.81 34.05
CA SER A 74 -18.57 -4.74 34.83
C SER A 74 -17.11 -4.31 34.80
N GLU A 75 -16.66 -3.76 35.93
CA GLU A 75 -15.27 -3.76 36.35
C GLU A 75 -14.81 -5.22 36.53
N ILE A 76 -14.65 -5.94 35.42
CA ILE A 76 -13.88 -7.16 35.41
C ILE A 76 -12.43 -6.71 35.24
N PRO A 77 -11.50 -7.05 36.15
CA PRO A 77 -10.10 -6.70 36.00
C PRO A 77 -9.61 -7.17 34.62
N GLY A 78 -8.98 -6.25 33.88
CA GLY A 78 -8.68 -6.42 32.45
C GLY A 78 -7.85 -7.65 32.08
N ASN A 79 -7.27 -8.35 33.06
CA ASN A 79 -6.53 -9.59 32.84
C ASN A 79 -7.43 -10.79 32.51
N ALA A 80 -8.61 -10.92 33.11
CA ALA A 80 -9.46 -12.10 32.92
C ALA A 80 -10.12 -12.15 31.53
N ARG A 81 -10.46 -10.98 30.96
CA ARG A 81 -10.99 -10.91 29.59
C ARG A 81 -9.93 -11.22 28.54
N ALA A 82 -8.71 -10.70 28.73
CA ALA A 82 -7.59 -11.02 27.84
C ALA A 82 -7.29 -12.53 27.85
N GLU A 83 -7.32 -13.16 29.03
CA GLU A 83 -7.07 -14.60 29.14
C GLU A 83 -8.18 -15.45 28.51
N ALA A 84 -9.45 -15.04 28.63
CA ALA A 84 -10.57 -15.70 27.97
C ALA A 84 -10.48 -15.61 26.44
N LEU A 85 -10.06 -14.46 25.90
CA LEU A 85 -9.84 -14.26 24.46
C LEU A 85 -8.70 -15.13 23.93
N ILE A 86 -7.60 -15.24 24.68
CA ILE A 86 -6.48 -16.13 24.34
C ILE A 86 -6.94 -17.60 24.31
N ARG A 87 -7.75 -18.03 25.28
CA ARG A 87 -8.32 -19.40 25.29
C ARG A 87 -9.26 -19.67 24.12
N GLN A 88 -10.10 -18.69 23.76
CA GLN A 88 -10.98 -18.82 22.58
C GLN A 88 -10.18 -18.93 21.27
N MET A 89 -9.15 -18.08 21.08
CA MET A 89 -8.31 -18.15 19.87
C MET A 89 -7.53 -19.47 19.79
N ALA A 90 -7.09 -20.02 20.93
CA ALA A 90 -6.43 -21.32 20.97
C ALA A 90 -7.38 -22.47 20.59
N ALA A 91 -8.64 -22.43 21.05
CA ALA A 91 -9.66 -23.43 20.71
C ALA A 91 -10.01 -23.40 19.20
N GLN A 92 -10.16 -22.21 18.60
CA GLN A 92 -10.40 -22.09 17.15
C GLN A 92 -9.23 -22.63 16.31
N ARG A 93 -7.99 -22.43 16.76
CA ARG A 93 -6.80 -23.04 16.10
C ARG A 93 -6.83 -24.56 16.16
N ALA A 94 -7.28 -25.13 17.29
CA ALA A 94 -7.44 -26.57 17.41
C ALA A 94 -8.49 -27.12 16.43
N GLU A 95 -9.63 -26.44 16.28
CA GLU A 95 -10.69 -26.83 15.34
C GLU A 95 -10.25 -26.73 13.87
N THR A 96 -9.58 -25.63 13.49
CA THR A 96 -9.05 -25.48 12.12
C THR A 96 -7.95 -26.48 11.79
N SER A 97 -7.17 -26.91 12.79
CA SER A 97 -6.15 -27.96 12.61
C SER A 97 -6.74 -29.37 12.52
N ARG A 98 -8.01 -29.56 12.96
CA ARG A 98 -8.73 -30.83 12.91
C ARG A 98 -9.43 -31.08 11.56
N ALA A 99 -9.25 -30.19 10.58
CA ALA A 99 -9.72 -30.45 9.23
C ALA A 99 -9.16 -31.80 8.73
N PRO A 100 -10.02 -32.72 8.26
CA PRO A 100 -9.60 -34.05 7.90
C PRO A 100 -8.56 -33.98 6.78
N ALA A 101 -7.44 -34.70 6.95
CA ALA A 101 -6.35 -34.81 5.98
C ALA A 101 -6.82 -35.22 4.56
N ALA A 102 -8.05 -35.74 4.44
CA ALA A 102 -8.70 -36.06 3.18
C ALA A 102 -8.87 -34.86 2.22
N TYR A 103 -9.03 -33.62 2.72
CA TYR A 103 -9.32 -32.47 1.83
C TYR A 103 -8.10 -31.69 1.34
N ARG A 104 -6.91 -31.89 1.95
CA ARG A 104 -5.67 -31.24 1.50
C ARG A 104 -5.18 -31.76 0.15
N GLY A 105 -5.47 -33.02 -0.19
CA GLY A 105 -5.14 -33.58 -1.50
C GLY A 105 -6.01 -33.03 -2.64
N MET A 106 -7.31 -32.84 -2.41
CA MET A 106 -8.23 -32.38 -3.45
C MET A 106 -8.02 -30.92 -3.86
N ALA A 107 -7.61 -30.05 -2.94
CA ALA A 107 -7.35 -28.64 -3.25
C ALA A 107 -6.15 -28.45 -4.21
N LEU A 108 -5.11 -29.30 -4.09
CA LEU A 108 -3.96 -29.27 -5.01
C LEU A 108 -4.31 -29.80 -6.40
N VAL A 109 -5.12 -30.86 -6.50
CA VAL A 109 -5.57 -31.41 -7.79
C VAL A 109 -6.45 -30.41 -8.55
N ALA A 110 -7.35 -29.70 -7.86
CA ALA A 110 -8.18 -28.66 -8.48
C ALA A 110 -7.35 -27.47 -9.00
N LEU A 111 -6.32 -27.05 -8.27
CA LEU A 111 -5.43 -25.96 -8.68
C LEU A 111 -4.59 -26.31 -9.92
N VAL A 112 -4.11 -27.55 -10.03
CA VAL A 112 -3.36 -28.03 -11.21
C VAL A 112 -4.28 -28.20 -12.42
N ALA A 113 -5.51 -28.71 -12.23
CA ALA A 113 -6.47 -28.84 -13.33
C ALA A 113 -6.88 -27.47 -13.91
N PHE A 114 -7.06 -26.46 -13.06
CA PHE A 114 -7.42 -25.12 -13.49
C PHE A 114 -6.28 -24.41 -14.25
N SER A 115 -5.02 -24.59 -13.84
CA SER A 115 -3.89 -23.96 -14.53
C SER A 115 -3.63 -24.55 -15.92
N VAL A 116 -3.85 -25.85 -16.13
CA VAL A 116 -3.74 -26.48 -17.45
C VAL A 116 -4.89 -26.04 -18.38
N GLY A 117 -6.11 -25.86 -17.85
CA GLY A 117 -7.25 -25.38 -18.63
C GLY A 117 -7.12 -23.92 -19.10
N PHE A 118 -6.57 -23.04 -18.25
CA PHE A 118 -6.48 -21.61 -18.55
C PHE A 118 -5.44 -21.28 -19.63
N ALA A 119 -4.40 -22.11 -19.78
CA ALA A 119 -3.37 -21.93 -20.81
C ALA A 119 -3.90 -22.10 -22.25
N SER A 120 -4.98 -22.89 -22.46
CA SER A 120 -5.55 -23.07 -23.80
C SER A 120 -6.44 -21.89 -24.26
N ALA A 121 -7.00 -21.10 -23.34
CA ALA A 121 -7.86 -19.97 -23.70
C ALA A 121 -7.10 -18.69 -24.08
N ALA A 122 -5.86 -18.53 -23.60
CA ALA A 122 -5.05 -17.33 -23.86
C ALA A 122 -4.45 -17.26 -25.27
N GLY A 123 -4.42 -18.38 -26.02
CA GLY A 123 -3.85 -18.43 -27.37
C GLY A 123 -4.68 -17.72 -28.45
N MET A 124 -5.98 -17.46 -28.23
CA MET A 124 -6.86 -16.92 -29.28
C MET A 124 -7.03 -15.40 -29.28
N TYR A 125 -6.56 -14.66 -28.26
CA TYR A 125 -6.77 -13.20 -28.18
C TYR A 125 -5.59 -12.34 -28.65
N SER A 126 -4.48 -12.93 -29.12
CA SER A 126 -3.26 -12.19 -29.47
C SER A 126 -3.23 -11.59 -30.90
N ALA A 127 -4.28 -11.78 -31.72
CA ALA A 127 -4.22 -11.43 -33.14
C ALA A 127 -4.88 -10.09 -33.56
N ALA A 128 -5.55 -9.35 -32.67
CA ALA A 128 -6.41 -8.21 -33.07
C ALA A 128 -6.04 -6.83 -32.48
N GLY A 129 -4.78 -6.61 -32.08
CA GLY A 129 -4.35 -5.39 -31.38
C GLY A 129 -3.39 -4.47 -32.15
N LYS A 130 -3.49 -4.35 -33.47
CA LYS A 130 -2.70 -3.36 -34.23
C LYS A 130 -3.33 -1.97 -34.14
N LEU A 131 -2.55 -1.04 -33.61
CA LEU A 131 -2.48 0.38 -33.98
C LEU A 131 -3.69 1.27 -33.64
N ARG A 132 -3.53 2.06 -32.56
CA ARG A 132 -3.72 3.51 -32.59
C ARG A 132 -2.91 4.16 -31.47
N LYS A 133 -1.80 4.76 -31.85
CA LYS A 133 -0.97 5.64 -31.02
C LYS A 133 -1.74 6.96 -30.89
N PRO A 134 -2.20 7.39 -29.71
CA PRO A 134 -2.81 8.71 -29.58
C PRO A 134 -1.71 9.75 -29.81
N ALA A 135 -1.84 10.50 -30.90
CA ALA A 135 -1.01 11.65 -31.19
C ALA A 135 -1.16 12.65 -30.03
N ALA A 136 -0.01 13.09 -29.52
CA ALA A 136 0.09 14.20 -28.59
C ALA A 136 -0.58 15.43 -29.21
N SER A 137 -1.74 15.79 -28.66
CA SER A 137 -2.38 17.08 -28.90
C SER A 137 -1.64 18.12 -28.06
N ALA A 138 -0.56 18.66 -28.65
CA ALA A 138 -0.03 19.95 -28.30
C ALA A 138 -1.08 21.03 -28.60
N ALA A 139 -1.64 21.63 -27.57
CA ALA A 139 -2.39 22.88 -27.68
C ALA A 139 -2.21 23.68 -26.39
N ALA A 140 -1.06 24.35 -26.31
CA ALA A 140 -1.00 25.62 -25.61
C ALA A 140 -1.56 26.70 -26.56
N PRO A 141 -2.37 27.62 -26.06
CA PRO A 141 -2.12 29.01 -26.40
C PRO A 141 -1.90 29.86 -25.15
N GLN A 142 -1.09 30.89 -25.40
CA GLN A 142 -0.57 31.87 -24.48
C GLN A 142 -1.66 32.81 -23.98
N ALA A 143 -1.38 33.38 -22.80
CA ALA A 143 -1.62 34.76 -22.38
C ALA A 143 -2.78 35.54 -23.04
N ALA A 144 -3.76 35.91 -22.21
CA ALA A 144 -4.39 37.21 -22.30
C ALA A 144 -4.84 37.64 -20.91
N ASP A 145 -4.32 38.79 -20.49
CA ASP A 145 -4.99 39.85 -19.75
C ASP A 145 -6.20 39.53 -18.86
N CYS A 146 -6.07 39.82 -17.57
CA CYS A 146 -7.09 40.61 -16.89
C CYS A 146 -6.44 41.49 -15.81
N ALA A 147 -6.31 42.75 -16.17
CA ALA A 147 -6.06 43.88 -15.29
C ALA A 147 -7.25 44.12 -14.34
N LYS A 148 -6.98 44.34 -13.05
CA LYS A 148 -7.28 45.59 -12.32
C LYS A 148 -6.76 45.54 -10.90
#